data_AF-A0A3D1TX33-F1
#
_entry.id   AF-A0A3D1TX33-F1
#
_cell.length_a   1.000
_cell.length_b   1.000
_cell.length_c   1.000
_cell.angle_alpha   90.00
_cell.angle_beta   90.00
_cell.angle_gamma   90.00
#
_symmetry.space_group_name_H-M   'P 1'
#
loop_
_entity.id
_entity.type
_entity.pdbx_description
1 polymer ?
#
loop_
_entity_poly.entity_id
_entity_poly.type
_entity_poly.pdbx_seq_one_letter_code
_entity_poly.pdbx_strand_id
1 'polypeptide(L)'
;MYKPGRIRSDRWRDIALICLDEARTMPAIAKALGVDAGSIQSLIRSMRREDLLDEVETDARGVALKLTRRGRAELKKHDSAGGAEALLTTGERLVFVIDEGRGVASATLAELAADPSFRWAARIDGPVRWIASFGSADATAADRAANVLAEAGARAVVGRSDAFFDAAALARFAEQLGARGQRLRLNRG
;
A
#
# COMPACT_ATOMS: atom_id res chain seq x y z
N MET A 1 -7.48 30.05 -12.87
CA MET A 1 -8.47 29.14 -12.27
C MET A 1 -7.76 27.84 -11.88
N TYR A 2 -7.56 27.60 -10.59
CA TYR A 2 -6.82 26.43 -10.08
C TYR A 2 -7.73 25.20 -10.10
N LYS A 3 -7.37 24.13 -10.83
CA LYS A 3 -8.12 22.87 -10.80
C LYS A 3 -7.68 22.06 -9.56
N PRO A 4 -8.53 21.83 -8.56
CA PRO A 4 -8.18 21.13 -7.31
C PRO A 4 -7.97 19.60 -7.49
N GLY A 5 -7.57 19.14 -8.67
CA GLY A 5 -7.54 17.72 -9.03
C GLY A 5 -6.19 17.01 -8.88
N ARG A 6 -5.06 17.73 -8.68
CA ARG A 6 -3.72 17.10 -8.74
C ARG A 6 -3.27 16.40 -7.46
N ILE A 7 -3.71 16.84 -6.28
CA ILE A 7 -3.36 16.21 -4.98
C ILE A 7 -4.05 14.85 -4.81
N ARG A 8 -5.11 14.60 -5.58
CA ARG A 8 -5.82 13.32 -5.60
C ARG A 8 -5.27 12.32 -6.63
N SER A 9 -4.13 12.62 -7.26
CA SER A 9 -3.51 11.68 -8.19
C SER A 9 -2.69 10.63 -7.43
N ASP A 10 -2.69 9.38 -7.91
CA ASP A 10 -1.86 8.30 -7.37
C ASP A 10 -0.39 8.74 -7.22
N ARG A 11 0.07 9.57 -8.16
CA ARG A 11 1.43 10.11 -8.20
C ARG A 11 1.78 11.04 -7.04
N TRP A 12 0.81 11.74 -6.45
CA TRP A 12 1.03 12.52 -5.22
C TRP A 12 1.31 11.60 -4.04
N ARG A 13 0.52 10.51 -3.92
CA ARG A 13 0.64 9.52 -2.86
C ARG A 13 2.01 8.87 -2.91
N ASP A 14 2.45 8.46 -4.11
CA ASP A 14 3.76 7.82 -4.28
C ASP A 14 4.92 8.74 -3.85
N ILE A 15 4.87 10.03 -4.20
CA ILE A 15 5.87 11.02 -3.75
C ILE A 15 5.82 11.20 -2.24
N ALA A 16 4.62 11.28 -1.65
CA ALA A 16 4.45 11.44 -0.22
C ALA A 16 5.00 10.25 0.58
N LEU A 17 4.77 9.03 0.09
CA LEU A 17 5.31 7.79 0.68
C LEU A 17 6.84 7.75 0.61
N ILE A 18 7.44 8.13 -0.52
CA ILE A 18 8.90 8.20 -0.67
C ILE A 18 9.54 9.18 0.34
N CYS A 19 8.80 10.24 0.71
CA CYS A 19 9.27 11.29 1.62
C CYS A 19 8.79 11.11 3.07
N LEU A 20 8.15 9.98 3.41
CA LEU A 20 7.52 9.76 4.71
C LEU A 20 8.56 9.67 5.84
N ASP A 21 9.61 8.87 5.62
CA ASP A 21 10.62 8.56 6.64
C ASP A 21 11.85 9.46 6.57
N GLU A 22 12.27 9.83 5.35
CA GLU A 22 13.52 10.57 5.12
C GLU A 22 13.33 11.68 4.08
N ALA A 23 14.10 12.76 4.23
CA ALA A 23 14.14 13.81 3.23
C ALA A 23 14.84 13.31 1.96
N ARG A 24 14.27 13.57 0.78
CA ARG A 24 14.79 13.08 -0.51
C ARG A 24 14.94 14.22 -1.51
N THR A 25 16.00 14.19 -2.29
CA THR A 25 16.17 15.15 -3.40
C THR A 25 15.21 14.81 -4.54
N MET A 26 14.83 15.80 -5.35
CA MET A 26 13.94 15.56 -6.50
C MET A 26 14.47 14.48 -7.47
N PRO A 27 15.78 14.40 -7.80
CA PRO A 27 16.32 13.29 -8.58
C PRO A 27 16.15 11.92 -7.91
N ALA A 28 16.29 11.84 -6.58
CA ALA A 28 16.12 10.60 -5.84
C ALA A 28 14.65 10.13 -5.86
N ILE A 29 13.71 11.06 -5.70
CA ILE A 29 12.26 10.78 -5.82
C ILE A 29 11.93 10.29 -7.23
N ALA A 30 12.43 10.97 -8.27
CA ALA A 30 12.20 10.59 -9.66
C ALA A 30 12.73 9.19 -9.97
N LYS A 31 13.94 8.88 -9.49
CA LYS A 31 14.57 7.55 -9.59
C LYS A 31 13.71 6.48 -8.91
N ALA A 32 13.21 6.72 -7.71
CA ALA A 32 12.35 5.78 -6.98
C ALA A 32 11.00 5.52 -7.71
N LEU A 33 10.51 6.51 -8.45
CA LEU A 33 9.31 6.41 -9.28
C LEU A 33 9.56 5.87 -10.70
N GLY A 34 10.82 5.58 -11.06
CA GLY A 34 11.18 5.12 -12.40
C GLY A 34 10.92 6.14 -13.52
N VAL A 35 11.00 7.44 -13.22
CA VAL A 35 10.75 8.52 -14.19
C VAL A 35 11.77 9.64 -14.14
N ASP A 36 11.73 10.53 -15.13
CA ASP A 36 12.58 11.71 -15.19
C ASP A 36 12.15 12.79 -14.18
N ALA A 37 13.12 13.52 -13.63
CA ALA A 37 12.86 14.59 -12.64
C ALA A 37 11.94 15.70 -13.18
N GLY A 38 12.04 16.02 -14.48
CA GLY A 38 11.16 17.00 -15.12
C GLY A 38 9.68 16.59 -15.09
N SER A 39 9.38 15.29 -15.11
CA SER A 39 8.01 14.77 -15.12
C SER A 39 7.27 15.01 -13.80
N ILE A 40 8.00 15.12 -12.68
CA ILE A 40 7.43 15.31 -11.34
C ILE A 40 7.56 16.77 -10.86
N GLN A 41 8.31 17.62 -11.55
CA GLN A 41 8.61 18.99 -11.13
C GLN A 41 7.34 19.82 -10.87
N SER A 42 6.35 19.75 -11.77
CA SER A 42 5.11 20.52 -11.63
C SER A 42 4.23 20.03 -10.47
N LEU A 43 4.31 18.74 -10.14
CA LEU A 43 3.60 18.15 -9.01
C LEU A 43 4.28 18.53 -7.69
N ILE A 44 5.60 18.40 -7.59
CA ILE A 44 6.38 18.85 -6.42
C ILE A 44 6.14 20.33 -6.12
N ARG A 45 6.20 21.21 -7.14
CA ARG A 45 5.87 22.64 -6.95
C ARG A 45 4.45 22.84 -6.40
N SER A 46 3.49 22.05 -6.85
CA SER A 46 2.11 22.13 -6.37
C SER A 46 2.02 21.65 -4.92
N MET A 47 2.68 20.53 -4.57
CA MET A 47 2.75 20.00 -3.21
C MET A 47 3.37 20.99 -2.23
N ARG A 48 4.45 21.68 -2.64
CA ARG A 48 5.09 22.73 -1.84
C ARG A 48 4.17 23.93 -1.63
N ARG A 49 3.52 24.41 -2.70
CA ARG A 49 2.55 25.52 -2.59
C ARG A 49 1.39 25.19 -1.64
N GLU A 50 1.05 23.91 -1.52
CA GLU A 50 -0.02 23.42 -0.66
C GLU A 50 0.44 22.98 0.73
N ASP A 51 1.69 23.28 1.09
CA ASP A 51 2.27 22.95 2.40
C ASP A 51 2.24 21.43 2.69
N LEU A 52 2.41 20.60 1.66
CA LEU A 52 2.50 19.14 1.80
C LEU A 52 3.95 18.67 1.86
N LEU A 53 4.86 19.37 1.18
CA LEU A 53 6.30 19.16 1.21
C LEU A 53 7.01 20.44 1.62
N ASP A 54 8.09 20.29 2.38
CA ASP A 54 9.01 21.36 2.73
C ASP A 54 10.42 21.10 2.20
N GLU A 55 11.18 22.16 2.01
CA GLU A 55 12.59 22.08 1.64
C GLU A 55 13.48 22.05 2.88
N VAL A 56 14.44 21.13 2.88
CA VAL A 56 15.47 21.04 3.89
C VAL A 56 16.83 21.05 3.20
N GLU A 57 17.73 21.90 3.70
CA GLU A 57 19.11 21.93 3.24
C GLU A 57 19.81 20.63 3.64
N THR A 58 20.60 20.11 2.71
CA THR A 58 21.47 18.96 2.97
C THR A 58 22.93 19.39 2.96
N ASP A 59 23.76 18.65 3.71
CA ASP A 59 25.21 18.87 3.83
C ASP A 59 25.93 18.89 2.46
N ALA A 60 25.34 18.27 1.44
CA ALA A 60 25.87 18.16 0.09
C ALA A 60 25.56 19.35 -0.84
N ARG A 61 25.23 20.55 -0.31
CA ARG A 61 24.77 21.73 -1.09
C ARG A 61 23.55 21.43 -1.97
N GLY A 62 22.64 20.61 -1.45
CA GLY A 62 21.43 20.20 -2.13
C GLY A 62 20.18 20.59 -1.36
N VAL A 63 19.07 20.65 -2.09
CA VAL A 63 17.74 20.78 -1.48
C VAL A 63 17.08 19.42 -1.49
N ALA A 64 16.75 18.92 -0.30
CA ALA A 64 15.91 17.75 -0.13
C ALA A 64 14.48 18.18 0.24
N LEU A 65 13.54 17.29 -0.03
CA LEU A 65 12.12 17.49 0.21
C LEU A 65 11.71 16.54 1.34
N LYS A 66 10.97 17.07 2.31
CA LYS A 66 10.42 16.30 3.43
C LYS A 66 8.92 16.52 3.53
N LEU A 67 8.19 15.47 3.94
CA LEU A 67 6.76 15.56 4.18
C LEU A 67 6.46 16.43 5.43
N THR A 68 5.59 17.44 5.27
CA THR A 68 5.19 18.31 6.38
C THR A 68 4.25 17.58 7.35
N ARG A 69 3.87 18.22 8.46
CA ARG A 69 2.79 17.70 9.33
C ARG A 69 1.46 17.63 8.57
N ARG A 70 1.16 18.63 7.73
CA ARG A 70 -0.05 18.66 6.90
C ARG A 70 0.00 17.61 5.80
N GLY A 71 1.14 17.45 5.13
CA GLY A 71 1.38 16.39 4.15
C GLY A 71 1.15 15.01 4.73
N ARG A 72 1.62 14.75 5.97
CA ARG A 72 1.34 13.52 6.72
C ARG A 72 -0.13 13.34 7.05
N ALA A 73 -0.82 14.41 7.47
CA ALA A 73 -2.25 14.33 7.75
C ALA A 73 -3.08 14.07 6.49
N GLU A 74 -2.72 14.66 5.35
CA GLU A 74 -3.38 14.38 4.08
C GLU A 74 -3.03 13.01 3.53
N LEU A 75 -1.77 12.58 3.64
CA LEU A 75 -1.38 11.20 3.33
C LEU A 75 -2.22 10.25 4.17
N LYS A 76 -2.33 10.48 5.48
CA LYS A 76 -3.18 9.68 6.35
C LYS A 76 -4.65 9.73 5.96
N LYS A 77 -5.22 10.83 5.45
CA LYS A 77 -6.64 10.87 5.00
C LYS A 77 -6.85 10.09 3.69
N HIS A 78 -5.88 10.15 2.78
CA HIS A 78 -5.88 9.37 1.54
C HIS A 78 -5.53 7.90 1.76
N ASP A 79 -4.74 7.62 2.79
CA ASP A 79 -4.33 6.29 3.25
C ASP A 79 -5.28 5.74 4.31
N SER A 80 -6.19 6.57 4.80
CA SER A 80 -7.40 6.16 5.51
C SER A 80 -8.38 5.52 4.52
N ALA A 81 -7.92 4.45 3.86
CA ALA A 81 -8.46 3.13 4.13
C ALA A 81 -8.41 2.79 5.64
N GLY A 82 -8.91 3.70 6.50
CA GLY A 82 -9.08 3.54 7.95
C GLY A 82 -10.19 2.56 8.30
N GLY A 83 -10.52 1.68 7.35
CA GLY A 83 -11.35 0.52 7.56
C GLY A 83 -10.52 -0.65 8.07
N ALA A 84 -9.33 -0.94 7.52
CA ALA A 84 -8.66 -2.22 7.77
C ALA A 84 -8.36 -2.47 9.26
N GLU A 85 -7.78 -1.50 9.96
CA GLU A 85 -7.40 -1.64 11.38
C GLU A 85 -8.62 -1.65 12.32
N ALA A 86 -9.71 -0.96 11.96
CA ALA A 86 -10.95 -0.92 12.74
C ALA A 86 -11.92 -2.08 12.41
N LEU A 87 -11.68 -2.84 11.33
CA LEU A 87 -12.54 -3.89 10.82
C LEU A 87 -11.95 -5.31 10.96
N LEU A 88 -10.68 -5.46 11.37
CA LEU A 88 -10.09 -6.77 11.65
C LEU A 88 -10.69 -7.34 12.93
N THR A 89 -11.71 -8.18 12.80
CA THR A 89 -12.25 -8.91 13.95
C THR A 89 -11.50 -10.22 14.17
N THR A 90 -11.44 -10.70 15.41
CA THR A 90 -10.75 -11.96 15.75
C THR A 90 -11.29 -13.13 14.94
N GLY A 91 -10.40 -13.88 14.30
CA GLY A 91 -10.74 -15.12 13.60
C GLY A 91 -11.13 -14.97 12.14
N GLU A 92 -11.17 -13.76 11.60
CA GLU A 92 -11.32 -13.50 10.17
C GLU A 92 -10.16 -14.08 9.35
N ARG A 93 -10.47 -14.45 8.10
CA ARG A 93 -9.49 -14.94 7.14
C ARG A 93 -9.03 -13.80 6.25
N LEU A 94 -7.71 -13.68 6.11
CA LEU A 94 -7.09 -12.61 5.34
C LEU A 94 -6.44 -13.18 4.10
N VAL A 95 -6.60 -12.51 2.96
CA VAL A 95 -5.90 -12.83 1.72
C VAL A 95 -4.99 -11.67 1.38
N PHE A 96 -3.68 -11.94 1.29
CA PHE A 96 -2.65 -10.99 0.89
C PHE A 96 -2.24 -11.27 -0.55
N VAL A 97 -2.09 -10.23 -1.36
CA VAL A 97 -1.59 -10.35 -2.73
C VAL A 97 -0.24 -9.69 -2.85
N ILE A 98 0.76 -10.51 -3.18
CA ILE A 98 2.11 -10.07 -3.48
C ILE A 98 2.15 -9.62 -4.94
N ASP A 99 2.60 -8.39 -5.19
CA ASP A 99 2.74 -7.85 -6.53
C ASP A 99 4.07 -8.25 -7.13
N GLU A 100 4.02 -9.23 -8.03
CA GLU A 100 5.15 -9.66 -8.85
C GLU A 100 5.16 -8.95 -10.22
N GLY A 101 4.58 -7.75 -10.31
CA GLY A 101 4.55 -6.92 -11.51
C GLY A 101 3.44 -7.25 -12.51
N ARG A 102 2.51 -8.14 -12.14
CA ARG A 102 1.37 -8.54 -12.98
C ARG A 102 0.10 -7.75 -12.66
N GLY A 103 0.01 -7.17 -11.46
CA GLY A 103 -1.21 -6.50 -10.96
C GLY A 103 -2.39 -7.46 -10.81
N VAL A 104 -3.44 -7.01 -10.12
CA VAL A 104 -4.74 -7.72 -10.06
C VAL A 104 -5.73 -6.93 -10.92
N ALA A 105 -6.37 -7.60 -11.88
CA ALA A 105 -7.35 -6.97 -12.73
C ALA A 105 -8.59 -6.52 -11.92
N SER A 106 -9.18 -5.38 -12.29
CA SER A 106 -10.38 -4.87 -11.62
C SER A 106 -11.57 -5.83 -11.65
N ALA A 107 -11.67 -6.67 -12.70
CA ALA A 107 -12.70 -7.70 -12.82
C ALA A 107 -12.54 -8.80 -11.76
N THR A 108 -11.30 -9.24 -11.50
CA THR A 108 -10.97 -10.21 -10.45
C THR A 108 -11.35 -9.65 -9.07
N LEU A 109 -11.06 -8.37 -8.82
CA LEU A 109 -11.45 -7.72 -7.56
C LEU A 109 -12.97 -7.63 -7.38
N ALA A 110 -13.71 -7.37 -8.46
CA ALA A 110 -15.18 -7.35 -8.44
C ALA A 110 -15.77 -8.74 -8.17
N GLU A 111 -15.16 -9.81 -8.70
CA GLU A 111 -15.54 -11.18 -8.42
C GLU A 111 -15.35 -11.54 -6.94
N LEU A 112 -14.21 -11.15 -6.35
CA LEU A 112 -13.96 -11.36 -4.92
C LEU A 112 -14.96 -10.60 -4.03
N ALA A 113 -15.30 -9.37 -4.41
CA ALA A 113 -16.25 -8.54 -3.69
C ALA A 113 -17.69 -9.05 -3.75
N ALA A 114 -18.00 -9.96 -4.69
CA ALA A 114 -19.31 -10.59 -4.78
C ALA A 114 -19.50 -11.77 -3.80
N ASP A 115 -18.43 -12.27 -3.18
CA ASP A 115 -18.54 -13.34 -2.17
C ASP A 115 -19.24 -12.78 -0.90
N PRO A 116 -20.31 -13.43 -0.39
CA PRO A 116 -21.05 -12.95 0.79
C PRO A 116 -20.23 -12.83 2.07
N SER A 117 -19.10 -13.53 2.14
CA SER A 117 -18.18 -13.47 3.28
C SER A 117 -17.15 -12.35 3.15
N PHE A 118 -17.02 -11.72 1.98
CA PHE A 118 -16.15 -10.56 1.78
C PHE A 118 -16.60 -9.41 2.70
N ARG A 119 -15.65 -8.85 3.46
CA ARG A 119 -15.93 -7.73 4.37
C ARG A 119 -15.39 -6.42 3.84
N TRP A 120 -14.12 -6.44 3.48
CA TRP A 120 -13.42 -5.25 3.00
C TRP A 120 -12.12 -5.68 2.32
N ALA A 121 -11.58 -4.75 1.53
CA ALA A 121 -10.24 -4.85 0.97
C ALA A 121 -9.53 -3.51 1.07
N ALA A 122 -8.20 -3.55 1.16
CA ALA A 122 -7.35 -2.38 1.19
C ALA A 122 -6.12 -2.60 0.32
N ARG A 123 -5.61 -1.50 -0.25
CA ARG A 123 -4.25 -1.49 -0.81
C ARG A 123 -3.28 -1.26 0.32
N ILE A 124 -2.14 -1.93 0.24
CA ILE A 124 -1.03 -1.79 1.18
C ILE A 124 0.22 -1.43 0.39
N ASP A 125 1.07 -0.63 1.03
CA ASP A 125 2.36 -0.25 0.46
C ASP A 125 3.40 -1.35 0.75
N GLY A 126 4.37 -1.48 -0.15
CA GLY A 126 5.37 -2.53 -0.09
C GLY A 126 5.10 -3.68 -1.07
N PRO A 127 5.74 -4.85 -0.86
CA PRO A 127 5.67 -5.95 -1.82
C PRO A 127 4.31 -6.66 -1.84
N VAL A 128 3.57 -6.59 -0.74
CA VAL A 128 2.14 -6.93 -0.72
C VAL A 128 1.38 -5.67 -1.08
N ARG A 129 0.65 -5.69 -2.21
CA ARG A 129 -0.08 -4.51 -2.70
C ARG A 129 -1.54 -4.48 -2.29
N TRP A 130 -2.06 -5.60 -1.84
CA TRP A 130 -3.48 -5.73 -1.54
C TRP A 130 -3.74 -6.74 -0.45
N ILE A 131 -4.73 -6.45 0.38
CA ILE A 131 -5.28 -7.33 1.39
C ILE A 131 -6.80 -7.32 1.32
N ALA A 132 -7.44 -8.47 1.55
CA ALA A 132 -8.87 -8.57 1.84
C ALA A 132 -9.16 -9.40 3.07
N SER A 133 -10.26 -9.06 3.72
CA SER A 133 -10.83 -9.84 4.82
C SER A 133 -12.11 -10.55 4.41
N PHE A 134 -12.22 -11.80 4.87
CA PHE A 134 -13.38 -12.66 4.75
C PHE A 134 -13.87 -13.01 6.16
N GLY A 135 -15.09 -12.60 6.47
CA GLY A 135 -15.73 -12.70 7.78
C GLY A 135 -16.30 -14.08 8.10
N SER A 136 -15.58 -15.13 7.74
CA SER A 136 -15.90 -16.52 8.05
C SER A 136 -14.72 -17.18 8.75
N ALA A 137 -14.99 -18.01 9.76
CA ALA A 137 -13.99 -18.86 10.38
C ALA A 137 -13.51 -19.99 9.43
N ASP A 138 -14.37 -20.38 8.50
CA ASP A 138 -14.08 -21.36 7.46
C ASP A 138 -13.15 -20.77 6.40
N ALA A 139 -12.02 -21.44 6.16
CA ALA A 139 -11.01 -21.02 5.20
C ALA A 139 -11.51 -21.05 3.75
N THR A 140 -12.61 -21.76 3.48
CA THR A 140 -13.12 -22.02 2.13
C THR A 140 -13.25 -20.76 1.27
N ALA A 141 -13.79 -19.66 1.79
CA ALA A 141 -13.97 -18.43 0.99
C ALA A 141 -12.64 -17.74 0.67
N ALA A 142 -11.73 -17.67 1.64
CA ALA A 142 -10.39 -17.11 1.45
C ALA A 142 -9.53 -17.99 0.52
N ASP A 143 -9.68 -19.31 0.60
CA ASP A 143 -8.99 -20.26 -0.27
C ASP A 143 -9.51 -20.17 -1.71
N ARG A 144 -10.84 -20.06 -1.91
CA ARG A 144 -11.41 -19.77 -3.24
C ARG A 144 -10.88 -18.46 -3.80
N ALA A 145 -10.87 -17.40 -2.99
CA ALA A 145 -10.34 -16.11 -3.40
C ALA A 145 -8.86 -16.20 -3.81
N ALA A 146 -8.05 -16.93 -3.03
CA ALA A 146 -6.65 -17.16 -3.35
C ALA A 146 -6.47 -17.94 -4.67
N ASN A 147 -7.32 -18.93 -4.94
CA ASN A 147 -7.32 -19.68 -6.20
C ASN A 147 -7.66 -18.79 -7.40
N VAL A 148 -8.73 -17.99 -7.30
CA VAL A 148 -9.11 -17.03 -8.36
C VAL A 148 -7.98 -16.04 -8.65
N LEU A 149 -7.30 -15.55 -7.61
CA LEU A 149 -6.14 -14.67 -7.74
C LEU A 149 -4.94 -15.40 -8.38
N ALA A 150 -4.71 -16.66 -8.02
CA ALA A 150 -3.65 -17.48 -8.62
C ALA A 150 -3.91 -17.78 -10.11
N GLU A 151 -5.16 -18.06 -10.50
CA GLU A 151 -5.56 -18.23 -11.89
C GLU A 151 -5.41 -16.94 -12.70
N ALA A 152 -5.66 -15.78 -12.07
CA ALA A 152 -5.36 -14.47 -12.63
C ALA A 152 -3.85 -14.15 -12.68
N GLY A 153 -2.99 -15.06 -12.21
CA GLY A 153 -1.53 -14.93 -12.24
C GLY A 153 -0.95 -14.11 -11.10
N ALA A 154 -1.72 -13.78 -10.06
CA ALA A 154 -1.26 -13.10 -8.86
C ALA A 154 -0.86 -14.11 -7.77
N ARG A 155 0.13 -13.77 -6.95
CA ARG A 155 0.54 -14.61 -5.82
C ARG A 155 -0.26 -14.24 -4.58
N ALA A 156 -1.21 -15.10 -4.22
CA ALA A 156 -2.01 -14.96 -3.00
C ALA A 156 -1.41 -15.75 -1.82
N VAL A 157 -1.53 -15.19 -0.62
CA VAL A 157 -1.20 -15.86 0.64
C VAL A 157 -2.37 -15.69 1.60
N VAL A 158 -2.81 -16.79 2.22
CA VAL A 158 -3.94 -16.79 3.17
C VAL A 158 -3.41 -16.76 4.61
N GLY A 159 -4.03 -15.96 5.46
CA GLY A 159 -3.73 -15.82 6.88
C GLY A 159 -4.99 -15.72 7.75
N ARG A 160 -4.82 -15.49 9.05
CA ARG A 160 -5.90 -15.34 10.03
C ARG A 160 -5.59 -14.18 10.98
N SER A 161 -6.60 -13.43 11.39
CA SER A 161 -6.43 -12.24 12.23
C SER A 161 -6.02 -12.52 13.69
N ASP A 162 -6.17 -13.75 14.20
CA ASP A 162 -5.63 -14.11 15.52
C ASP A 162 -4.10 -14.03 15.60
N ALA A 163 -3.42 -14.13 14.45
CA ALA A 163 -1.99 -13.88 14.31
C ALA A 163 -1.66 -12.39 14.05
N PHE A 164 -2.63 -11.56 13.64
CA PHE A 164 -2.41 -10.18 13.18
C PHE A 164 -3.56 -9.27 13.64
N PHE A 165 -3.37 -8.58 14.77
CA PHE A 165 -4.39 -7.70 15.37
C PHE A 165 -4.16 -6.21 15.17
N ASP A 166 -2.92 -5.76 15.02
CA ASP A 166 -2.59 -4.34 14.85
C ASP A 166 -1.93 -4.09 13.47
N ALA A 167 -2.06 -2.87 12.93
CA ALA A 167 -1.54 -2.58 11.60
C ALA A 167 -0.01 -2.70 11.52
N ALA A 168 0.71 -2.53 12.63
CA ALA A 168 2.16 -2.70 12.65
C ALA A 168 2.58 -4.17 12.53
N ALA A 169 1.84 -5.10 13.14
CA ALA A 169 2.01 -6.54 13.00
C ALA A 169 1.63 -6.99 11.57
N LEU A 170 0.54 -6.43 11.04
CA LEU A 170 0.11 -6.68 9.67
C LEU A 170 1.14 -6.18 8.64
N ALA A 171 1.65 -4.96 8.82
CA ALA A 171 2.67 -4.37 7.95
C ALA A 171 3.98 -5.15 7.99
N ARG A 172 4.48 -5.51 9.19
CA ARG A 172 5.67 -6.37 9.32
C ARG A 172 5.49 -7.73 8.67
N PHE A 173 4.30 -8.33 8.79
CA PHE A 173 4.01 -9.60 8.11
C PHE A 173 3.99 -9.45 6.59
N ALA A 174 3.36 -8.39 6.08
CA ALA A 174 3.36 -8.07 4.65
C ALA A 174 4.78 -7.84 4.10
N GLU A 175 5.63 -7.11 4.83
CA GLU A 175 7.05 -6.94 4.49
C GLU A 175 7.79 -8.28 4.46
N GLN A 176 7.58 -9.15 5.47
CA GLN A 176 8.20 -10.48 5.51
C GLN A 176 7.73 -11.38 4.36
N LEU A 177 6.45 -11.33 3.99
CA LEU A 177 5.92 -12.06 2.84
C LEU A 177 6.58 -11.61 1.54
N GLY A 178 6.76 -10.29 1.40
CA GLY A 178 7.44 -9.67 0.29
C GLY A 178 8.92 -10.00 0.15
N ALA A 179 9.64 -9.98 1.27
CA ALA A 179 11.06 -10.33 1.32
C ALA A 179 11.29 -11.84 1.07
N ARG A 180 10.30 -12.68 1.36
CA ARG A 180 10.36 -14.15 1.21
C ARG A 180 9.90 -14.63 -0.17
N GLY A 181 10.68 -14.28 -1.20
CA GLY A 181 10.71 -14.98 -2.48
C GLY A 181 11.13 -16.47 -2.39
N GLN A 182 11.34 -17.03 -1.20
CA GLN A 182 11.73 -18.43 -0.99
C GLN A 182 10.91 -19.13 0.11
N ARG A 183 10.49 -20.35 -0.24
CA ARG A 183 9.74 -21.38 0.51
C ARG A 183 9.84 -21.28 2.04
N LEU A 184 8.72 -21.02 2.70
CA LEU A 184 8.53 -21.39 4.10
C LEU A 184 8.06 -22.84 4.18
N ARG A 185 8.95 -23.74 4.62
CA ARG A 185 8.52 -24.95 5.30
C ARG A 185 8.00 -24.50 6.67
N LEU A 186 6.70 -24.71 6.90
CA LEU A 186 6.12 -24.59 8.23
C LEU A 186 6.72 -25.71 9.09
N ASN A 187 7.63 -25.35 9.99
CA ASN A 187 7.96 -26.24 11.11
C ASN A 187 6.76 -26.24 12.05
N ARG A 188 6.10 -27.39 12.13
CA ARG A 188 5.16 -27.70 13.20
C ARG A 188 5.97 -27.85 14.51
N GLY A 189 5.75 -26.92 15.43
CA GLY A 189 6.00 -27.14 16.86
C GLY A 189 4.72 -27.61 17.53
#